data_AF-A0A950T002-F1
#
_entry.id   AF-A0A950T002-F1
#
_cell.length_a   1.000
_cell.length_b   1.000
_cell.length_c   1.000
_cell.angle_alpha   90.00
_cell.angle_beta   90.00
_cell.angle_gamma   90.00
#
_symmetry.space_group_name_H-M   'P 1'
#
loop_
_entity.id
_entity.type
_entity.pdbx_description
1 polymer ?
#
loop_
_entity_poly.entity_id
_entity_poly.type
_entity_poly.pdbx_seq_one_letter_code
_entity_poly.pdbx_strand_id
1 'polypeptide(L)'
;MQLLVLNVYRPQACNLRREIPEIDIWHAATLMLKRYGEKALEQSTMRANDLAADGDHDGADTWRRITVAVEQLANKVPPGPLR
;
A
#
# COMPACT_ATOMS: atom_id res chain seq x y z
N MET A 1 14.54 -32.50 3.14
CA MET A 1 14.14 -32.36 1.73
C MET A 1 12.92 -31.45 1.70
N GLN A 2 13.12 -30.25 1.18
CA GLN A 2 12.24 -29.09 1.24
C GLN A 2 11.25 -29.14 0.07
N LEU A 3 9.95 -29.06 0.35
CA LEU A 3 8.92 -28.75 -0.64
C LEU A 3 8.25 -27.46 -0.22
N LEU A 4 8.91 -26.35 -0.51
CA LEU A 4 8.29 -25.03 -0.54
C LEU A 4 7.26 -25.08 -1.67
N VAL A 5 6.01 -25.30 -1.29
CA VAL A 5 4.86 -25.02 -2.16
C VAL A 5 4.91 -23.53 -2.44
N LEU A 6 5.48 -23.17 -3.59
CA LEU A 6 5.31 -21.88 -4.22
C LEU A 6 3.81 -21.75 -4.47
N ASN A 7 3.09 -21.18 -3.52
CA ASN A 7 1.74 -20.71 -3.75
C ASN A 7 1.87 -19.61 -4.80
N VAL A 8 1.72 -20.01 -6.06
CA VAL A 8 1.62 -19.14 -7.21
C VAL A 8 0.50 -18.18 -6.88
N TYR A 9 0.83 -16.98 -6.40
CA TYR A 9 -0.08 -15.85 -6.37
C TYR A 9 -0.40 -15.53 -7.82
N ARG A 10 -1.34 -16.29 -8.38
CA ARG A 10 -2.02 -15.98 -9.62
C ARG A 10 -3.02 -14.91 -9.23
N PRO A 11 -2.81 -13.63 -9.57
CA PRO A 11 -3.86 -12.65 -9.39
C PRO A 11 -4.98 -13.10 -10.32
N GLN A 12 -6.08 -13.59 -9.74
CA GLN A 12 -7.28 -13.90 -10.50
C GLN A 12 -7.74 -12.60 -11.15
N ALA A 13 -7.41 -12.45 -12.42
CA ALA A 13 -8.08 -11.54 -13.33
C ALA A 13 -9.53 -12.01 -13.46
N CYS A 14 -10.39 -11.59 -12.53
CA CYS A 14 -11.85 -11.62 -12.61
C CYS A 14 -12.44 -10.67 -11.55
N ASN A 15 -12.34 -9.36 -11.80
CA ASN A 15 -13.45 -8.44 -11.55
C ASN A 15 -13.27 -7.24 -12.49
N LEU A 16 -14.11 -7.17 -13.52
CA LEU A 16 -14.32 -6.00 -14.38
C LEU A 16 -15.06 -4.91 -13.58
N ARG A 17 -14.48 -4.48 -12.46
CA ARG A 17 -14.89 -3.28 -11.73
C ARG A 17 -13.66 -2.43 -11.49
N ARG A 18 -13.86 -1.13 -11.61
CA ARG A 18 -12.90 -0.03 -11.48
C ARG A 18 -12.38 0.12 -10.04
N GLU A 19 -12.10 -0.98 -9.34
CA GLU A 19 -11.74 -0.98 -7.92
C GLU A 19 -10.47 -1.80 -7.75
N ILE A 20 -9.40 -1.14 -7.27
CA ILE A 20 -8.12 -1.80 -7.04
C ILE A 20 -8.31 -2.90 -5.97
N PRO A 21 -7.88 -4.15 -6.26
CA PRO A 21 -7.92 -5.25 -5.30
C PRO A 21 -7.21 -4.88 -4.01
N GLU A 22 -7.74 -5.33 -2.88
CA GLU A 22 -7.15 -5.03 -1.57
C GLU A 22 -5.68 -5.49 -1.47
N ILE A 23 -5.33 -6.62 -2.08
CA ILE A 23 -3.95 -7.12 -2.10
C ILE A 23 -2.97 -6.12 -2.74
N ASP A 24 -3.42 -5.39 -3.77
CA ASP A 24 -2.59 -4.40 -4.45
C ASP A 24 -2.43 -3.13 -3.61
N ILE A 25 -3.42 -2.78 -2.77
CA ILE A 25 -3.29 -1.72 -1.75
C ILE A 25 -2.18 -2.09 -0.76
N TRP A 26 -2.17 -3.32 -0.26
CA TRP A 26 -1.16 -3.80 0.68
C TRP A 26 0.25 -3.89 0.05
N HIS A 27 0.34 -4.30 -1.22
CA HIS A 27 1.60 -4.27 -1.96
C HIS A 27 2.11 -2.85 -2.15
N ALA A 28 1.25 -1.91 -2.55
CA ALA A 28 1.62 -0.50 -2.70
C ALA A 28 2.09 0.10 -1.37
N ALA A 29 1.40 -0.17 -0.26
CA ALA A 29 1.82 0.28 1.07
C ALA A 29 3.19 -0.28 1.48
N THR A 30 3.43 -1.56 1.21
CA THR A 30 4.74 -2.19 1.44
C THR A 30 5.84 -1.53 0.60
N LEU A 31 5.55 -1.18 -0.66
CA LEU A 31 6.48 -0.46 -1.52
C LEU A 31 6.78 0.96 -1.00
N MET A 32 5.77 1.66 -0.47
CA MET A 32 5.95 2.98 0.15
C MET A 32 6.90 2.91 1.34
N LEU A 33 6.71 1.94 2.25
CA LEU A 33 7.60 1.73 3.39
C LEU A 33 9.02 1.38 2.96
N LYS A 34 9.19 0.51 1.95
CA LYS A 34 10.51 0.15 1.42
C LYS A 34 11.25 1.34 0.80
N ARG A 35 10.52 2.25 0.14
CA ARG A 35 11.11 3.41 -0.57
C ARG A 35 11.36 4.59 0.34
N TYR A 36 10.42 4.91 1.22
CA TYR A 36 10.41 6.16 1.99
C TYR A 36 10.62 5.96 3.49
N GLY A 37 10.60 4.71 3.99
CA GLY A 37 10.77 4.41 5.42
C GLY A 37 9.73 5.12 6.27
N GLU A 38 10.19 5.83 7.29
CA GLU A 38 9.34 6.60 8.22
C GLU A 38 8.54 7.71 7.51
N LYS A 39 9.01 8.21 6.36
CA LYS A 39 8.30 9.23 5.58
C LYS A 39 7.17 8.65 4.73
N ALA A 40 7.00 7.33 4.68
CA ALA A 40 6.01 6.70 3.81
C ALA A 40 4.59 7.23 4.04
N LEU A 41 4.21 7.47 5.31
CA LEU A 41 2.88 7.97 5.67
C LEU A 41 2.66 9.41 5.19
N GLU A 42 3.64 10.29 5.41
CA GLU A 42 3.60 11.68 4.95
C GLU A 42 3.50 11.73 3.41
N GLN A 43 4.33 10.94 2.73
CA GLN A 43 4.39 10.92 1.27
C GLN A 43 3.13 10.35 0.64
N SER A 44 2.53 9.28 1.20
CA SER A 44 1.27 8.74 0.70
C SER A 44 0.10 9.70 0.93
N THR A 45 0.08 10.41 2.06
CA THR A 45 -0.92 11.43 2.37
C THR A 45 -0.82 12.62 1.41
N MET A 46 0.41 13.12 1.18
CA MET A 46 0.66 14.19 0.21
C MET A 46 0.16 13.79 -1.17
N ARG A 47 0.47 12.57 -1.63
CA ARG A 47 0.03 12.08 -2.93
C ARG A 47 -1.50 12.01 -3.07
N ALA A 48 -2.21 11.61 -2.02
CA ALA A 48 -3.67 11.62 -2.02
C ALA A 48 -4.23 13.04 -2.14
N ASN A 49 -3.60 14.02 -1.47
CA ASN A 49 -4.02 15.41 -1.52
C ASN A 49 -3.73 16.04 -2.89
N ASP A 50 -2.57 15.76 -3.48
CA ASP A 50 -2.20 16.26 -4.81
C ASP A 50 -3.20 15.79 -5.87
N LEU A 51 -3.56 14.50 -5.85
CA LEU A 51 -4.56 13.95 -6.77
C LEU A 51 -5.94 14.59 -6.58
N ALA A 52 -6.34 14.83 -5.33
CA ALA A 52 -7.60 15.51 -5.05
C ALA A 52 -7.60 16.97 -5.56
N ALA A 53 -6.46 17.67 -5.43
CA ALA A 53 -6.28 19.03 -5.92
C ALA A 53 -6.31 19.09 -7.46
N ASP A 54 -5.76 18.06 -8.12
CA ASP A 54 -5.81 17.91 -9.58
C ASP A 54 -7.18 17.44 -10.11
N GLY A 55 -8.14 17.16 -9.22
CA GLY A 55 -9.49 16.70 -9.57
C GLY A 55 -9.64 15.19 -9.77
N ASP A 56 -8.57 14.42 -9.58
CA ASP A 56 -8.61 12.95 -9.60
C ASP A 56 -9.04 12.38 -8.25
N HIS A 57 -10.35 12.44 -7.99
CA HIS A 57 -10.93 11.99 -6.72
C HIS A 57 -10.89 10.46 -6.56
N ASP A 58 -11.02 9.69 -7.66
CA ASP A 58 -10.89 8.22 -7.63
C ASP A 58 -9.45 7.80 -7.29
N GLY A 59 -8.47 8.47 -7.89
CA GLY A 59 -7.06 8.30 -7.55
C GLY A 59 -6.77 8.68 -6.10
N ALA A 60 -7.31 9.80 -5.63
CA ALA A 60 -7.16 10.24 -4.24
C ALA A 60 -7.73 9.23 -3.25
N ASP A 61 -8.90 8.63 -3.51
CA ASP A 61 -9.50 7.60 -2.67
C ASP A 61 -8.61 6.35 -2.57
N THR A 62 -8.11 5.89 -3.72
CA THR A 62 -7.14 4.79 -3.78
C THR A 62 -5.90 5.09 -2.92
N TRP A 63 -5.33 6.29 -3.03
CA TRP A 63 -4.17 6.67 -2.25
C TRP A 63 -4.47 6.83 -0.76
N ARG A 64 -5.69 7.23 -0.37
CA ARG A 64 -6.13 7.21 1.03
C ARG A 64 -6.17 5.78 1.58
N ARG A 65 -6.65 4.81 0.81
CA ARG A 65 -6.61 3.38 1.20
C ARG A 65 -5.17 2.90 1.38
N ILE A 66 -4.25 3.31 0.50
CA ILE A 66 -2.81 3.02 0.64
C ILE A 66 -2.25 3.65 1.93
N THR A 67 -2.58 4.91 2.23
CA THR A 67 -2.13 5.61 3.46
C THR A 67 -2.57 4.87 4.71
N VAL A 68 -3.82 4.42 4.77
CA VAL A 68 -4.32 3.61 5.90
C VAL A 68 -3.52 2.30 6.02
N ALA A 69 -3.26 1.61 4.90
CA ALA A 69 -2.45 0.39 4.92
C ALA A 69 -0.99 0.66 5.34
N VAL A 70 -0.40 1.79 4.95
CA VAL A 70 0.94 2.22 5.39
C VAL A 70 0.98 2.42 6.90
N GLU A 71 0.01 3.16 7.45
CA GLU A 71 -0.11 3.37 8.90
C GLU A 71 -0.23 2.03 9.65
N GLN A 72 -1.08 1.14 9.17
CA GLN A 72 -1.27 -0.18 9.78
C GLN A 72 0.00 -1.05 9.73
N LEU A 73 0.74 -1.01 8.62
CA LEU A 73 2.01 -1.72 8.51
C LEU A 73 3.08 -1.12 9.41
N ALA A 74 3.19 0.22 9.46
CA ALA A 74 4.14 0.92 10.31
C ALA A 74 3.90 0.62 11.80
N ASN A 75 2.63 0.61 12.24
CA ASN A 75 2.27 0.30 13.62
C ASN A 75 2.50 -1.17 14.01
N LYS A 76 2.56 -2.08 13.04
CA LYS A 76 2.87 -3.51 13.28
C LYS A 76 4.37 -3.79 13.33
N VAL A 77 5.20 -2.91 12.77
CA VAL A 77 6.65 -3.00 12.89
C VAL A 77 7.05 -2.27 14.18
N PRO A 78 7.56 -2.97 15.21
CA PRO A 78 8.04 -2.26 16.39
C PRO A 78 9.13 -1.26 15.95
N PRO A 79 9.14 -0.02 16.49
CA PRO A 79 10.25 0.88 16.23
C PRO A 79 11.53 0.12 16.59
N GLY A 80 12.49 0.10 15.67
CA GLY A 80 13.72 -0.68 15.83
C GLY A 80 14.40 -0.39 17.18
N PRO A 81 15.28 -1.28 17.66
CA PRO A 81 15.91 -1.09 18.97
C PRO A 81 16.56 0.29 19.02
N LEU A 82 16.14 1.10 20.00
CA LEU A 82 16.82 2.34 20.35
C LEU A 82 18.27 1.97 20.69
N ARG A 83 19.22 2.34 19.83
CA ARG A 83 20.66 2.22 20.08
C ARG A 83 21.21 3.53 20.62
#